data_AF-A0AAV1SRJ2-F1
#
_entry.id   AF-A0AAV1SRJ2-F1
#
_cell.length_a   1.000
_cell.length_b   1.000
_cell.length_c   1.000
_cell.angle_alpha   90.00
_cell.angle_beta   90.00
_cell.angle_gamma   90.00
#
_symmetry.space_group_name_H-M   'P 1'
#
loop_
_entity.id
_entity.type
_entity.pdbx_description
1 polymer ?
#
loop_
_entity_poly.entity_id
_entity_poly.type
_entity_poly.pdbx_seq_one_letter_code
_entity_poly.pdbx_strand_id
1 'polypeptide(L)'
;MGGSKAHIRTWEFNASRVVRLLYSTDHEATDHKVISMPGMCKTLVKMTKTRLDALKKKKNSVIKFLKNDMADLIRTDLAYNAFCRAEGLLVEQNMTTCYNFIEQFCGCVSSNLSLMNKKKDCPEECNEAVQSLIYAAARFSEFPELRDLRSAFIDRYGPPLESFVNKEFVEMLKPKSTTKEMKLQLMHDIAQEFSIEWNSKSLEQKLFKPPPQQVSFLY
;
A
#
# COMPACT_ATOMS: atom_id res chain seq x y z
N MET A 1 41.58 -12.22 -69.94
CA MET A 1 41.01 -10.91 -69.55
C MET A 1 39.57 -10.87 -70.04
N GLY A 2 38.60 -10.68 -69.15
CA GLY A 2 37.18 -10.63 -69.50
C GLY A 2 36.33 -11.45 -68.53
N GLY A 3 35.67 -10.78 -67.59
CA GLY A 3 34.85 -11.42 -66.56
C GLY A 3 34.06 -10.40 -65.73
N SER A 4 32.90 -10.02 -66.25
CA SER A 4 31.67 -9.60 -65.57
C SER A 4 31.73 -8.66 -64.34
N LYS A 5 31.60 -7.34 -64.60
CA LYS A 5 31.28 -6.29 -63.60
C LYS A 5 29.76 -6.06 -63.44
N ALA A 6 28.93 -7.10 -63.53
CA ALA A 6 27.47 -6.96 -63.59
C ALA A 6 26.70 -7.62 -62.43
N HIS A 7 27.30 -7.77 -61.23
CA HIS A 7 26.62 -8.40 -60.09
C HIS A 7 26.76 -7.67 -58.74
N ILE A 8 27.21 -6.42 -58.72
CA ILE A 8 27.36 -5.61 -57.48
C ILE A 8 26.62 -4.27 -57.58
N ARG A 9 25.51 -4.21 -58.34
CA ARG A 9 24.64 -3.01 -58.41
C ARG A 9 23.17 -3.30 -58.15
N THR A 10 22.87 -4.42 -57.50
CA THR A 10 21.50 -4.81 -57.10
C THR A 10 21.30 -4.92 -55.60
N TRP A 11 22.34 -4.73 -54.78
CA TRP A 11 22.24 -4.74 -53.32
C TRP A 11 22.19 -3.34 -52.67
N GLU A 12 22.65 -2.28 -53.35
CA GLU A 12 22.62 -0.91 -52.81
C GLU A 12 21.29 -0.18 -53.03
N PHE A 13 20.38 -0.70 -53.87
CA PHE A 13 19.08 -0.06 -54.13
C PHE A 13 17.95 -0.48 -53.17
N ASN A 14 18.20 -1.46 -52.29
CA ASN A 14 17.20 -1.93 -51.32
C ASN A 14 17.42 -1.42 -49.88
N ALA A 15 18.62 -0.93 -49.53
CA ALA A 15 18.87 -0.41 -48.19
C ALA A 15 18.15 0.92 -47.92
N SER A 16 18.09 1.84 -48.89
CA SER A 16 17.42 3.14 -48.71
C SER A 16 15.89 3.05 -48.68
N ARG A 17 15.30 2.01 -49.28
CA ARG A 17 13.84 1.81 -49.28
C ARG A 17 13.35 1.15 -48.00
N VAL A 18 14.16 0.28 -47.39
CA VAL A 18 13.86 -0.35 -46.09
C VAL A 18 14.03 0.65 -44.94
N VAL A 19 15.03 1.55 -44.99
CA VAL A 19 15.19 2.59 -43.95
C VAL A 19 14.05 3.62 -44.00
N ARG A 20 13.51 3.94 -45.19
CA ARG A 20 12.34 4.82 -45.31
C ARG A 20 11.03 4.15 -44.83
N LEU A 21 10.96 2.82 -44.80
CA LEU A 21 9.83 2.08 -44.21
C LEU A 21 9.94 1.93 -42.68
N LEU A 22 11.14 2.06 -42.10
CA LEU A 22 11.34 1.98 -40.65
C LEU A 22 11.31 3.35 -39.94
N TYR A 23 11.33 4.46 -40.69
CA TYR A 23 11.21 5.83 -40.17
C TYR A 23 10.10 6.65 -40.86
N SER A 24 9.11 6.00 -41.46
CA SER A 24 7.84 6.64 -41.82
C SER A 24 6.96 6.69 -40.57
N THR A 25 7.10 7.78 -39.80
CA THR A 25 6.04 8.21 -38.88
C THR A 25 4.87 8.67 -39.75
N ASP A 26 3.98 7.74 -40.09
CA ASP A 26 2.62 8.09 -40.46
C ASP A 26 2.00 8.77 -39.25
N HIS A 27 1.96 10.10 -39.34
CA HIS A 27 1.24 10.98 -38.45
C HIS A 27 -0.26 10.85 -38.77
N GLU A 28 -0.79 9.63 -38.67
CA GLU A 28 -2.22 9.41 -38.63
C GLU A 28 -2.64 9.76 -37.21
N ALA A 29 -3.16 10.97 -37.07
CA ALA A 29 -3.73 11.48 -35.84
C ALA A 29 -4.91 10.57 -35.46
N THR A 30 -4.62 9.47 -34.77
CA THR A 30 -5.58 8.86 -33.87
C THR A 30 -5.91 9.94 -32.88
N ASP A 31 -7.12 10.48 -33.04
CA ASP A 31 -7.88 11.19 -32.03
C ASP A 31 -7.91 10.31 -30.79
N HIS A 32 -6.81 10.37 -30.02
CA HIS A 32 -6.77 9.94 -28.65
C HIS A 32 -7.74 10.88 -27.96
N LYS A 33 -9.00 10.47 -28.00
CA LYS A 33 -10.05 10.87 -27.09
C LYS A 33 -9.39 10.92 -25.73
N VAL A 34 -8.97 12.12 -25.33
CA VAL A 34 -8.47 12.44 -24.01
C VAL A 34 -9.56 11.92 -23.12
N ILE A 35 -9.33 10.76 -22.51
CA ILE A 35 -10.39 10.10 -21.77
C ILE A 35 -10.68 11.07 -20.64
N SER A 36 -11.87 11.66 -20.73
CA SER A 36 -12.33 12.67 -19.80
C SER A 36 -12.35 12.02 -18.40
N MET A 37 -11.28 12.28 -17.64
CA MET A 37 -11.10 11.94 -16.24
C MET A 37 -12.32 12.17 -15.32
N PRO A 38 -13.21 13.18 -15.55
CA PRO A 38 -14.35 13.44 -14.69
C PRO A 38 -15.22 12.21 -14.36
N GLY A 39 -15.55 11.38 -15.35
CA GLY A 39 -16.48 10.25 -15.17
C GLY A 39 -15.82 9.04 -14.53
N MET A 40 -14.56 8.77 -14.91
CA MET A 40 -13.82 7.61 -14.41
C MET A 40 -13.33 7.84 -12.99
N CYS A 41 -12.76 9.00 -12.68
CA CYS A 41 -12.22 9.25 -11.33
C CYS A 41 -13.32 9.20 -10.26
N LYS A 42 -14.50 9.80 -10.52
CA LYS A 42 -15.65 9.71 -9.60
C LYS A 42 -16.11 8.27 -9.37
N THR A 43 -16.20 7.48 -10.45
CA THR A 43 -16.63 6.09 -10.40
C THR A 43 -15.60 5.23 -9.67
N LEU A 44 -14.32 5.37 -10.02
CA LEU A 44 -13.21 4.67 -9.38
C LEU A 44 -13.15 4.99 -7.89
N VAL A 45 -13.19 6.26 -7.48
CA VAL A 45 -13.18 6.62 -6.06
C VAL A 45 -14.37 6.02 -5.30
N LYS A 46 -15.55 5.94 -5.92
CA LYS A 46 -16.71 5.26 -5.32
C LYS A 46 -16.47 3.76 -5.16
N MET A 47 -15.98 3.09 -6.20
CA MET A 47 -15.63 1.66 -6.15
C MET A 47 -14.55 1.38 -5.10
N THR A 48 -13.54 2.26 -5.02
CA THR A 48 -12.51 2.26 -3.99
C THR A 48 -13.13 2.30 -2.60
N LYS A 49 -14.01 3.26 -2.31
CA LYS A 49 -14.70 3.33 -1.01
C LYS A 49 -15.50 2.06 -0.69
N THR A 50 -16.26 1.53 -1.65
CA THR A 50 -17.02 0.27 -1.44
C THR A 50 -16.11 -0.93 -1.13
N ARG A 51 -14.99 -1.07 -1.85
CA ARG A 51 -13.98 -2.10 -1.57
C ARG A 51 -13.41 -1.93 -0.16
N LEU A 52 -13.09 -0.69 0.21
CA LEU A 52 -12.51 -0.34 1.49
C LEU A 52 -13.45 -0.72 2.64
N ASP A 53 -14.75 -0.46 2.51
CA ASP A 53 -15.76 -0.85 3.50
C ASP A 53 -15.79 -2.37 3.72
N ALA A 54 -15.73 -3.14 2.63
CA ALA A 54 -15.68 -4.60 2.70
C ALA A 54 -14.41 -5.11 3.39
N LEU A 55 -13.25 -4.53 3.06
CA LEU A 55 -11.97 -4.87 3.67
C LEU A 55 -11.95 -4.51 5.17
N LYS A 56 -12.41 -3.31 5.54
CA LYS A 56 -12.53 -2.89 6.95
C LYS A 56 -13.47 -3.80 7.72
N LYS A 57 -14.61 -4.19 7.14
CA LYS A 57 -15.53 -5.15 7.78
C LYS A 57 -14.85 -6.49 8.06
N LYS A 58 -14.12 -7.03 7.07
CA LYS A 58 -13.35 -8.27 7.23
C LYS A 58 -12.30 -8.14 8.34
N LYS A 59 -11.51 -7.05 8.34
CA LYS A 59 -10.50 -6.78 9.37
C LYS A 59 -11.10 -6.64 10.76
N ASN A 60 -12.22 -5.92 10.90
CA ASN A 60 -12.92 -5.76 12.17
C ASN A 60 -13.41 -7.09 12.74
N SER A 61 -13.85 -8.02 11.89
CA SER A 61 -14.19 -9.38 12.33
C SER A 61 -12.99 -10.15 12.87
N VAL A 62 -11.83 -10.05 12.20
CA VAL A 62 -10.58 -10.69 12.65
C VAL A 62 -10.08 -10.07 13.97
N ILE A 63 -10.08 -8.74 14.06
CA ILE A 63 -9.71 -8.01 15.29
C ILE A 63 -10.59 -8.46 16.45
N LYS A 64 -11.92 -8.47 16.26
CA LYS A 64 -12.86 -8.91 17.31
C LYS A 64 -12.58 -10.35 17.75
N PHE A 65 -12.34 -11.25 16.80
CA PHE A 65 -11.99 -12.64 17.10
C PHE A 65 -10.70 -12.72 17.94
N LEU A 66 -9.63 -12.05 17.51
CA LEU A 66 -8.33 -12.06 18.21
C LEU A 66 -8.44 -11.46 19.61
N LYS A 67 -9.20 -10.39 19.78
CA LYS A 67 -9.47 -9.80 21.11
C LYS A 67 -10.13 -10.79 22.06
N ASN A 68 -11.19 -11.47 21.60
CA ASN A 68 -11.89 -12.47 22.40
C ASN A 68 -10.97 -13.65 22.73
N ASP A 69 -10.25 -14.19 21.74
CA ASP A 69 -9.30 -15.29 21.93
C ASP A 69 -8.20 -14.92 22.94
N MET A 70 -7.63 -13.72 22.84
CA MET A 70 -6.66 -13.22 23.82
C MET A 70 -7.27 -13.09 25.22
N ALA A 71 -8.50 -12.54 25.33
CA ALA A 71 -9.19 -12.41 26.62
C ALA A 71 -9.45 -13.78 27.26
N ASP A 72 -9.84 -14.78 26.48
CA ASP A 72 -10.04 -16.15 26.97
C ASP A 72 -8.72 -16.78 27.42
N LEU A 73 -7.65 -16.63 26.64
CA LEU A 73 -6.31 -17.09 27.02
C LEU A 73 -5.80 -16.44 28.32
N ILE A 74 -6.09 -15.16 28.53
CA ILE A 74 -5.73 -14.47 29.78
C ILE A 74 -6.53 -15.04 30.96
N ARG A 75 -7.84 -15.30 30.79
CA ARG A 75 -8.68 -15.91 31.86
C ARG A 75 -8.24 -17.31 32.25
N THR A 76 -7.74 -18.10 31.30
CA THR A 76 -7.34 -19.49 31.54
C THR A 76 -5.86 -19.63 31.89
N ASP A 77 -5.22 -18.59 32.42
CA ASP A 77 -3.79 -18.56 32.80
C ASP A 77 -2.79 -18.89 31.66
N LEU A 78 -3.19 -18.71 30.41
CA LEU A 78 -2.37 -18.93 29.21
C LEU A 78 -1.81 -17.62 28.65
N ALA A 79 -1.37 -16.70 29.53
CA ALA A 79 -0.92 -15.36 29.16
C ALA A 79 0.24 -15.33 28.13
N TYR A 80 1.12 -16.33 28.12
CA TYR A 80 2.17 -16.42 27.09
C TYR A 80 1.60 -16.67 25.69
N ASN A 81 0.53 -17.48 25.57
CA ASN A 81 -0.13 -17.70 24.30
C ASN A 81 -0.84 -16.42 23.82
N ALA A 82 -1.49 -15.70 24.73
CA ALA A 82 -2.07 -14.39 24.43
C ALA A 82 -0.98 -13.39 23.96
N PHE A 83 0.19 -13.40 24.58
CA PHE A 83 1.34 -12.60 24.16
C PHE A 83 1.80 -12.93 22.74
N CYS A 84 1.84 -14.21 22.37
CA CYS A 84 2.14 -14.63 20.99
C CYS A 84 1.08 -14.14 19.99
N ARG A 85 -0.20 -14.05 20.39
CA ARG A 85 -1.30 -13.54 19.55
C ARG A 85 -1.32 -12.01 19.41
N ALA A 86 -0.74 -11.28 20.38
CA ALA A 86 -0.74 -9.82 20.40
C ALA A 86 -0.11 -9.19 19.15
N GLU A 87 0.92 -9.82 18.57
CA GLU A 87 1.53 -9.31 17.34
C GLU A 87 0.57 -9.31 16.16
N GLY A 88 -0.16 -10.42 15.97
CA GLY A 88 -1.16 -10.51 14.92
C GLY A 88 -2.26 -9.46 15.09
N LEU A 89 -2.72 -9.22 16.31
CA LEU A 89 -3.72 -8.18 16.59
C LEU A 89 -3.21 -6.77 16.25
N LEU A 90 -1.97 -6.45 16.62
CA LEU A 90 -1.36 -5.16 16.30
C LEU A 90 -1.21 -4.95 14.79
N VAL A 91 -0.82 -6.00 14.05
CA VAL A 91 -0.75 -5.94 12.58
C VAL A 91 -2.12 -5.65 11.97
N GLU A 92 -3.18 -6.33 12.43
CA GLU A 92 -4.53 -6.13 11.92
C GLU A 92 -5.09 -4.73 12.25
N GLN A 93 -4.81 -4.22 13.47
CA GLN A 93 -5.14 -2.84 13.86
C GLN A 93 -4.38 -1.81 13.02
N ASN A 94 -3.08 -1.99 12.80
CA ASN A 94 -2.27 -1.11 11.96
C ASN A 94 -2.79 -1.04 10.51
N MET A 95 -3.17 -2.20 9.95
CA MET A 95 -3.78 -2.26 8.62
C MET A 95 -5.10 -1.49 8.55
N THR A 96 -5.90 -1.53 9.62
CA THR A 96 -7.15 -0.77 9.70
C THR A 96 -6.90 0.74 9.72
N THR A 97 -5.84 1.19 10.43
CA THR A 97 -5.39 2.58 10.38
C THR A 97 -4.96 2.99 8.98
N CYS A 98 -4.23 2.14 8.26
CA CYS A 98 -3.85 2.42 6.87
C CYS A 98 -5.07 2.56 5.94
N TYR A 99 -6.11 1.74 6.15
CA TYR A 99 -7.37 1.87 5.41
C TYR A 99 -8.08 3.19 5.70
N ASN A 100 -8.05 3.69 6.94
CA ASN A 100 -8.62 5.00 7.27
C ASN A 100 -7.91 6.14 6.54
N PHE A 101 -6.58 6.09 6.41
CA PHE A 101 -5.83 7.06 5.59
C PHE A 101 -6.27 7.04 4.12
N ILE A 102 -6.39 5.85 3.52
CA ILE A 102 -6.87 5.71 2.14
C ILE A 102 -8.29 6.29 2.00
N GLU A 103 -9.16 6.04 2.97
CA GLU A 103 -10.51 6.61 3.00
C GLU A 103 -10.49 8.14 2.99
N GLN A 104 -9.65 8.73 3.83
CA GLN A 104 -9.45 10.17 3.94
C GLN A 104 -8.94 10.75 2.61
N PHE A 105 -7.95 10.12 1.97
CA PHE A 105 -7.44 10.58 0.68
C PHE A 105 -8.51 10.49 -0.42
N CYS A 106 -9.27 9.39 -0.48
CA CYS A 106 -10.41 9.26 -1.37
C CYS A 106 -11.50 10.31 -1.09
N GLY A 107 -11.71 10.66 0.19
CA GLY A 107 -12.57 11.77 0.63
C GLY A 107 -12.11 13.09 0.05
N CYS A 108 -10.84 13.44 0.23
CA CYS A 108 -10.23 14.67 -0.29
C CYS A 108 -10.39 14.78 -1.82
N VAL A 109 -10.04 13.71 -2.56
CA VAL A 109 -10.21 13.68 -4.02
C VAL A 109 -11.67 13.87 -4.40
N SER A 110 -12.61 13.15 -3.75
CA SER A 110 -14.04 13.24 -4.04
C SER A 110 -14.58 14.67 -3.91
N SER A 111 -14.19 15.35 -2.83
CA SER A 111 -14.66 16.72 -2.53
C SER A 111 -14.11 17.75 -3.51
N ASN A 112 -12.93 17.50 -4.08
CA ASN A 112 -12.25 18.44 -4.97
C ASN A 112 -12.35 18.08 -6.45
N LEU A 113 -13.14 17.06 -6.83
CA LEU A 113 -13.28 16.61 -8.23
C LEU A 113 -13.58 17.74 -9.22
N SER A 114 -14.44 18.70 -8.84
CA SER A 114 -14.78 19.85 -9.69
C SER A 114 -13.56 20.72 -10.00
N LEU A 115 -12.72 20.99 -8.99
CA LEU A 115 -11.50 21.78 -9.13
C LEU A 115 -10.43 21.01 -9.91
N MET A 116 -10.24 19.74 -9.54
CA MET A 116 -9.32 18.82 -10.22
C MET A 116 -9.65 18.69 -11.71
N ASN A 117 -10.93 18.75 -12.09
CA ASN A 117 -11.37 18.66 -13.48
C ASN A 117 -11.06 19.90 -14.30
N LYS A 118 -11.11 21.09 -13.69
CA LYS A 118 -10.88 22.37 -14.38
C LYS A 118 -9.40 22.69 -14.57
N LYS A 119 -8.55 22.24 -13.65
CA LYS A 119 -7.10 22.47 -13.70
C LYS A 119 -6.39 21.36 -14.47
N LYS A 120 -5.33 21.75 -15.19
CA LYS A 120 -4.40 20.82 -15.83
C LYS A 120 -3.53 20.14 -14.77
N ASP A 121 -2.99 20.94 -13.85
CA ASP A 121 -2.16 20.47 -12.74
C ASP A 121 -3.01 20.02 -11.55
N CYS A 122 -2.41 19.19 -10.68
CA CYS A 122 -3.08 18.74 -9.46
C CYS A 122 -3.25 19.93 -8.50
N PRO A 123 -4.47 20.19 -7.98
CA PRO A 123 -4.68 21.21 -6.97
C PRO A 123 -3.79 20.96 -5.75
N GLU A 124 -3.28 22.03 -5.13
CA GLU A 124 -2.38 21.93 -3.98
C GLU A 124 -3.02 21.18 -2.82
N GLU A 125 -4.32 21.40 -2.61
CA GLU A 125 -5.15 20.75 -1.59
C GLU A 125 -5.27 19.23 -1.81
N CYS A 126 -5.06 18.77 -3.04
CA CYS A 126 -5.16 17.35 -3.43
C CYS A 126 -3.81 16.67 -3.62
N ASN A 127 -2.70 17.41 -3.64
CA ASN A 127 -1.37 16.85 -3.91
C ASN A 127 -1.03 15.71 -2.95
N GLU A 128 -1.24 15.92 -1.65
CA GLU A 128 -0.98 14.88 -0.65
C GLU A 128 -1.84 13.63 -0.88
N ALA A 129 -3.14 13.83 -1.08
CA ALA A 129 -4.07 12.72 -1.28
C ALA A 129 -3.76 11.92 -2.55
N VAL A 130 -3.51 12.60 -3.67
CA VAL A 130 -3.18 11.97 -4.95
C VAL A 130 -1.88 11.17 -4.85
N GLN A 131 -0.83 11.79 -4.33
CA GLN A 131 0.47 11.13 -4.21
C GLN A 131 0.44 9.97 -3.21
N SER A 132 -0.33 10.10 -2.12
CA SER A 132 -0.51 9.02 -1.15
C SER A 132 -1.32 7.84 -1.71
N LEU A 133 -2.33 8.09 -2.56
CA LEU A 133 -3.08 7.03 -3.25
C LEU A 133 -2.21 6.30 -4.28
N ILE A 134 -1.40 7.03 -5.04
CA ILE A 134 -0.39 6.45 -5.95
C ILE A 134 0.58 5.56 -5.17
N TYR A 135 1.07 6.05 -4.03
CA TYR A 135 1.96 5.30 -3.14
C TYR A 135 1.31 4.03 -2.58
N ALA A 136 0.03 4.11 -2.20
CA ALA A 136 -0.75 2.97 -1.70
C ALA A 136 -0.96 1.90 -2.78
N ALA A 137 -1.22 2.27 -4.03
CA ALA A 137 -1.49 1.33 -5.11
C ALA A 137 -0.37 0.30 -5.35
N ALA A 138 0.88 0.63 -5.02
CA ALA A 138 2.01 -0.30 -5.11
C ALA A 138 2.07 -1.33 -3.96
N ARG A 139 1.37 -1.07 -2.84
CA ARG A 139 1.48 -1.83 -1.58
C ARG A 139 0.24 -2.65 -1.25
N PHE A 140 -0.93 -2.21 -1.72
CA PHE A 140 -2.21 -2.88 -1.47
C PHE A 140 -2.64 -3.73 -2.67
N SER A 141 -2.18 -4.98 -2.72
CA SER A 141 -2.51 -5.92 -3.80
C SER A 141 -3.98 -6.35 -3.81
N GLU A 142 -4.63 -6.34 -2.65
CA GLU A 142 -6.06 -6.61 -2.46
C GLU A 142 -6.97 -5.49 -3.00
N PHE A 143 -6.37 -4.42 -3.53
CA PHE A 143 -7.04 -3.21 -3.94
C PHE A 143 -6.80 -2.88 -5.43
N PRO A 144 -7.41 -3.62 -6.38
CA PRO A 144 -7.22 -3.37 -7.80
C PRO A 144 -7.65 -1.96 -8.22
N GLU A 145 -8.70 -1.40 -7.61
CA GLU A 145 -9.21 -0.07 -7.93
C GLU A 145 -8.19 1.04 -7.62
N LEU A 146 -7.27 0.84 -6.66
CA LEU A 146 -6.17 1.78 -6.43
C LEU A 146 -5.16 1.79 -7.59
N ARG A 147 -4.99 0.68 -8.31
CA ARG A 147 -4.10 0.61 -9.47
C ARG A 147 -4.66 1.45 -10.61
N ASP A 148 -5.96 1.36 -10.83
CA ASP A 148 -6.66 2.16 -11.84
C ASP A 148 -6.58 3.66 -11.49
N LEU A 149 -6.77 4.01 -10.20
CA LEU A 149 -6.58 5.38 -9.72
C LEU A 149 -5.14 5.86 -9.93
N ARG A 150 -4.14 5.02 -9.65
CA ARG A 150 -2.73 5.35 -9.88
C ARG A 150 -2.46 5.65 -11.35
N SER A 151 -2.89 4.79 -12.26
CA SER A 151 -2.71 5.04 -13.70
C SER A 151 -3.40 6.33 -14.12
N ALA A 152 -4.66 6.53 -13.71
CA ALA A 152 -5.42 7.74 -14.01
C ALA A 152 -4.75 9.03 -13.50
N PHE A 153 -4.16 9.00 -12.31
CA PHE A 153 -3.44 10.16 -11.77
C PHE A 153 -2.09 10.38 -12.44
N ILE A 154 -1.34 9.32 -12.77
CA ILE A 154 -0.06 9.46 -13.46
C ILE A 154 -0.25 9.96 -14.88
N ASP A 155 -1.24 9.44 -15.61
CA ASP A 155 -1.55 9.87 -16.97
C ASP A 155 -1.96 11.35 -17.01
N ARG A 156 -2.60 11.85 -15.93
CA ARG A 156 -3.07 13.24 -15.85
C ARG A 156 -2.02 14.21 -15.32
N TYR A 157 -1.35 13.86 -14.23
CA TYR A 157 -0.51 14.77 -13.45
C TYR A 157 0.99 14.45 -13.55
N GLY A 158 1.34 13.39 -14.26
CA GLY A 158 2.72 12.96 -14.44
C GLY A 158 3.22 12.02 -13.34
N PRO A 159 4.53 11.78 -13.29
CA PRO A 159 5.12 10.77 -12.42
C PRO A 159 4.92 11.08 -10.93
N PRO A 160 5.00 10.06 -10.05
CA PRO A 160 4.83 10.23 -8.62
C PRO A 160 5.87 11.20 -8.04
N LEU A 161 5.43 12.04 -7.11
CA LEU A 161 6.24 13.00 -6.39
C LEU A 161 6.27 12.62 -4.89
N GLU A 162 7.32 11.91 -4.49
CA GLU A 162 7.44 11.35 -3.13
C GLU A 162 7.41 12.44 -2.03
N SER A 163 7.81 13.67 -2.36
CA SER A 163 7.83 14.81 -1.44
C SER A 163 6.46 15.18 -0.86
N PHE A 164 5.38 14.85 -1.57
CA PHE A 164 4.01 15.17 -1.15
C PHE A 164 3.30 13.98 -0.50
N VAL A 165 3.92 12.80 -0.41
CA VAL A 165 3.27 11.65 0.22
C VAL A 165 3.12 11.91 1.72
N ASN A 166 1.95 11.57 2.28
CA ASN A 166 1.69 11.71 3.71
C ASN A 166 2.71 10.88 4.51
N LYS A 167 3.53 11.56 5.32
CA LYS A 167 4.65 10.93 6.04
C LYS A 167 4.18 9.93 7.08
N GLU A 168 3.10 10.23 7.79
CA GLU A 168 2.54 9.33 8.79
C GLU A 168 2.06 8.02 8.16
N PHE A 169 1.36 8.11 7.04
CA PHE A 169 0.92 6.94 6.26
C PHE A 169 2.11 6.09 5.77
N VAL A 170 3.20 6.72 5.33
CA VAL A 170 4.43 6.02 4.94
C VAL A 170 5.04 5.29 6.13
N GLU A 171 5.17 5.95 7.29
CA GLU A 171 5.70 5.31 8.50
C GLU A 171 4.84 4.13 8.95
N MET A 172 3.51 4.23 8.87
CA MET A 172 2.59 3.13 9.22
C MET A 172 2.75 1.89 8.33
N LEU A 173 3.18 2.08 7.07
CA LEU A 173 3.40 1.00 6.11
C LEU A 173 4.78 0.37 6.20
N LYS A 174 5.72 0.98 6.92
CA LYS A 174 7.05 0.39 7.12
C LYS A 174 6.94 -0.85 8.01
N PRO A 175 7.70 -1.92 7.71
CA PRO A 175 7.84 -3.03 8.65
C PRO A 175 8.34 -2.51 9.99
N LYS A 176 7.51 -2.62 11.03
CA LYS A 176 7.87 -2.24 12.39
C LYS A 176 7.99 -3.51 13.22
N SER A 177 9.15 -3.68 13.86
CA SER A 177 9.32 -4.72 14.87
C SER A 177 8.39 -4.43 16.04
N THR A 178 7.45 -5.34 16.32
CA THR A 178 6.59 -5.20 17.47
C THR A 178 7.40 -5.50 18.75
N THR A 179 7.55 -4.51 19.64
CA THR A 179 8.34 -4.70 20.86
C THR A 179 7.57 -5.50 21.90
N LYS A 180 8.27 -6.06 22.89
CA LYS A 180 7.64 -6.82 23.98
C LYS A 180 6.71 -5.94 24.80
N GLU A 181 7.12 -4.69 25.02
CA GLU A 181 6.40 -3.67 25.78
C GLU A 181 5.08 -3.31 25.08
N MET A 182 5.10 -3.13 23.75
CA MET A 182 3.87 -2.88 22.98
C MET A 182 2.87 -4.03 23.11
N LYS A 183 3.35 -5.28 23.06
CA LYS A 183 2.49 -6.47 23.22
C LYS A 183 1.92 -6.56 24.64
N LEU A 184 2.75 -6.29 25.66
CA LEU A 184 2.31 -6.29 27.05
C LEU A 184 1.27 -5.20 27.31
N GLN A 185 1.49 -3.98 26.78
CA GLN A 185 0.51 -2.91 26.88
C GLN A 185 -0.81 -3.30 26.25
N LEU A 186 -0.78 -3.87 25.04
CA LEU A 186 -1.99 -4.37 24.39
C LEU A 186 -2.71 -5.43 25.24
N MET A 187 -1.97 -6.34 25.88
CA MET A 187 -2.57 -7.34 26.77
C MET A 187 -3.27 -6.70 27.98
N HIS A 188 -2.69 -5.63 28.55
CA HIS A 188 -3.36 -4.86 29.60
C HIS A 188 -4.62 -4.18 29.10
N ASP A 189 -4.58 -3.58 27.90
CA ASP A 189 -5.74 -2.94 27.29
C ASP A 189 -6.88 -3.95 27.06
N ILE A 190 -6.55 -5.18 26.61
CA ILE A 190 -7.53 -6.27 26.46
C ILE A 190 -8.06 -6.74 27.81
N ALA A 191 -7.20 -6.95 28.81
CA ALA A 191 -7.65 -7.33 30.15
C ALA A 191 -8.63 -6.29 30.71
N GLN A 192 -8.33 -4.99 30.54
CA GLN A 192 -9.21 -3.90 30.94
C GLN A 192 -10.53 -3.88 30.16
N GLU A 193 -10.49 -3.97 28.82
CA GLU A 193 -11.67 -3.98 27.94
C GLU A 193 -12.65 -5.11 28.33
N PHE A 194 -12.12 -6.27 28.72
CA PHE A 194 -12.91 -7.45 29.09
C PHE A 194 -13.12 -7.61 30.61
N SER A 195 -12.73 -6.61 31.41
CA SER A 195 -12.85 -6.61 32.88
C SER A 195 -12.23 -7.85 33.54
N ILE A 196 -11.04 -8.23 33.09
CA ILE A 196 -10.25 -9.34 33.63
C ILE A 196 -9.21 -8.76 34.59
N GLU A 197 -9.22 -9.22 35.84
CA GLU A 197 -8.12 -8.93 36.77
C GLU A 197 -6.90 -9.77 36.38
N TRP A 198 -5.93 -9.13 35.72
CA TRP A 198 -4.74 -9.80 35.23
C TRP A 198 -3.46 -9.22 35.84
N ASN A 199 -2.60 -10.11 36.35
CA ASN A 199 -1.27 -9.77 36.88
C ASN A 199 -0.18 -10.21 35.89
N SER A 200 0.49 -9.24 35.29
CA SER A 200 1.53 -9.45 34.27
C SER A 200 2.88 -9.94 34.83
N LYS A 201 3.12 -9.88 36.15
CA LYS A 201 4.43 -10.15 36.75
C LYS A 201 5.03 -11.50 36.35
N SER A 202 4.21 -12.55 36.34
CA SER A 202 4.66 -13.90 36.00
C SER A 202 5.09 -14.02 34.52
N LEU A 203 4.43 -13.28 33.63
CA LEU A 203 4.77 -13.22 32.22
C LEU A 203 6.02 -12.36 31.99
N GLU A 204 6.08 -11.17 32.58
CA GLU A 204 7.23 -10.28 32.47
C GLU A 204 8.53 -10.94 32.93
N GLN A 205 8.51 -11.66 34.06
CA GLN A 205 9.65 -12.44 34.51
C GLN A 205 10.11 -13.49 33.48
N LYS A 206 9.20 -14.09 32.73
CA LYS A 206 9.54 -15.03 31.65
C LYS A 206 10.10 -14.30 30.42
N LEU A 207 9.61 -13.11 30.12
CA LEU A 207 9.98 -12.34 28.94
C LEU A 207 11.31 -11.58 29.07
N PHE A 208 11.66 -11.14 30.29
CA PHE A 208 12.79 -10.24 30.55
C PHE A 208 13.89 -10.84 31.43
N LYS A 209 13.82 -12.13 31.79
CA LYS A 209 14.94 -12.78 32.46
C LYS A 209 16.18 -12.75 31.55
N PRO A 210 17.34 -12.25 32.04
CA PRO A 210 18.58 -12.34 31.29
C PRO A 210 18.96 -13.82 31.09
N PRO A 211 19.66 -14.16 29.99
CA PRO A 211 20.17 -15.52 29.80
C PRO A 211 20.98 -15.97 31.03
N PRO A 212 20.94 -17.25 31.43
CA PRO A 212 21.82 -17.75 32.46
C PRO A 212 23.26 -17.40 32.07
N GLN A 213 23.98 -16.69 32.94
CA GLN A 213 25.41 -16.45 32.75
C GLN A 213 26.09 -17.83 32.68
N GLN A 214 26.62 -18.19 31.51
CA GLN A 214 27.53 -19.32 31.40
C GLN A 214 28.74 -18.98 32.24
N VAL A 215 28.78 -19.52 33.46
CA VAL A 215 29.99 -19.53 34.27
C VAL A 215 30.99 -20.39 33.51
N SER A 216 31.89 -19.75 32.75
CA SER A 216 33.01 -20.45 32.15
C SER A 216 33.93 -20.90 33.29
N PHE A 217 33.82 -22.17 33.67
CA PHE A 217 34.86 -22.81 34.46
C PHE A 217 36.07 -22.97 33.54
N LEU A 218 36.95 -21.97 33.55
CA LEU A 218 38.30 -22.11 33.02
C LEU A 218 39.07 -22.99 34.02
N TYR A 219 39.40 -24.21 33.59
CA TYR A 219 40.43 -25.06 34.19
C TYR A 219 41.74 -24.86 33.43
#